data_AF-A0A955F7S1-F1
#
_entry.id   AF-A0A955F7S1-F1
#
_cell.length_a   1.000
_cell.length_b   1.000
_cell.length_c   1.000
_cell.angle_alpha   90.00
_cell.angle_beta   90.00
_cell.angle_gamma   90.00
#
_symmetry.space_group_name_H-M   'P 1'
#
loop_
_entity.id
_entity.type
_entity.pdbx_description
1 polymer ?
#
loop_
_entity_poly.entity_id
_entity_poly.type
_entity_poly.pdbx_seq_one_letter_code
_entity_poly.pdbx_strand_id
1 'polypeptide(L)'
;MTTVLCDPWVERHIATGQLSPGARGLTREDAASQYNEANGLVRSDEDFLYTPGQAAATARELLGDIGITIDADARILLTDMRPGPKCWSCLVEPSQLAFACEQHRLVTGESINPDAIQEALPWA
;
A
#
# COMPACT_ATOMS: atom_id res chain seq x y z
N MET A 1 32.79 6.94 10.74
CA MET A 1 31.71 5.92 10.86
C MET A 1 30.41 6.64 10.58
N THR A 2 29.84 6.45 9.38
CA THR A 2 28.57 7.05 9.00
C THR A 2 27.48 6.11 9.47
N THR A 3 26.72 6.49 10.51
CA THR A 3 25.51 5.76 10.91
C THR A 3 24.50 5.90 9.78
N VAL A 4 24.37 4.85 8.96
CA VAL A 4 23.26 4.73 8.03
C VAL A 4 22.03 4.53 8.91
N LEU A 5 21.17 5.55 8.97
CA LEU A 5 19.82 5.41 9.53
C LEU A 5 19.09 4.45 8.59
N CYS A 6 19.08 3.17 8.94
CA CYS A 6 18.34 2.16 8.19
C CYS A 6 16.85 2.39 8.39
N ASP A 7 16.11 2.46 7.28
CA ASP A 7 14.67 2.58 7.31
C ASP A 7 14.04 1.29 7.88
N PRO A 8 13.18 1.37 8.91
CA PRO A 8 12.59 0.18 9.55
C PRO A 8 11.74 -0.68 8.60
N TRP A 9 11.10 -0.07 7.61
CA TRP A 9 10.33 -0.82 6.61
C TRP A 9 11.28 -1.66 5.74
N VAL A 10 12.38 -1.06 5.27
CA VAL A 10 13.39 -1.78 4.47
C VAL A 10 14.01 -2.93 5.28
N GLU A 11 14.41 -2.70 6.53
CA GLU A 11 14.97 -3.77 7.37
C GLU A 11 13.98 -4.90 7.64
N ARG A 12 12.69 -4.59 7.83
CA ARG A 12 11.65 -5.60 7.99
C ARG A 12 11.55 -6.48 6.75
N HIS A 13 11.53 -5.89 5.55
CA HIS A 13 11.44 -6.64 4.29
C HIS A 13 12.74 -7.38 3.93
N ILE A 14 13.91 -6.92 4.41
CA ILE A 14 15.15 -7.70 4.36
C ILE A 14 15.05 -8.91 5.29
N ALA A 15 14.53 -8.74 6.50
CA ALA A 15 14.39 -9.82 7.47
C ALA A 15 13.41 -10.91 7.03
N THR A 16 12.35 -10.55 6.29
CA THR A 16 11.42 -11.51 5.66
C THR A 16 11.97 -12.16 4.39
N GLY A 17 13.15 -11.74 3.92
CA GLY A 17 13.78 -12.26 2.70
C GLY A 17 13.17 -11.74 1.40
N GLN A 18 12.26 -10.78 1.46
CA GLN A 18 11.67 -10.14 0.28
C GLN A 18 12.66 -9.17 -0.39
N LEU A 19 13.40 -8.40 0.40
CA LEU A 19 14.44 -7.49 -0.11
C LEU A 19 15.84 -8.04 0.14
N SER A 20 16.77 -7.77 -0.78
CA SER A 20 18.17 -8.08 -0.57
C SER A 20 18.83 -7.11 0.44
N PRO A 21 19.89 -7.52 1.16
CA PRO A 21 20.65 -6.62 2.04
C PRO A 21 21.21 -5.37 1.34
N GLY A 22 21.31 -5.39 0.00
CA GLY A 22 21.72 -4.25 -0.82
C GLY A 22 20.68 -3.13 -0.91
N ALA A 23 19.44 -3.37 -0.48
CA ALA A 23 18.40 -2.33 -0.39
C ALA A 23 18.68 -1.30 0.73
N ARG A 24 19.64 -1.57 1.62
CA ARG A 24 20.05 -0.62 2.65
C ARG A 24 20.61 0.65 2.02
N GLY A 25 19.99 1.79 2.34
CA GLY A 25 20.36 3.09 1.78
C GLY A 25 19.53 3.52 0.56
N LEU A 26 18.64 2.65 0.06
CA LEU A 26 17.60 3.05 -0.87
C LEU A 26 16.41 3.71 -0.15
N THR A 27 15.66 4.52 -0.89
CA THR A 27 14.32 4.92 -0.46
C THR A 27 13.38 3.71 -0.47
N ARG A 28 12.24 3.80 0.22
CA ARG A 28 11.25 2.72 0.22
C ARG A 28 10.72 2.48 -1.19
N GLU A 29 10.51 3.57 -1.93
CA GLU A 29 10.01 3.57 -3.30
C GLU A 29 11.00 2.90 -4.24
N ASP A 30 12.28 3.24 -4.16
CA ASP A 30 13.32 2.63 -4.99
C ASP A 30 13.48 1.13 -4.68
N ALA A 31 13.45 0.76 -3.40
CA ALA A 31 13.54 -0.64 -2.99
C ALA A 31 12.34 -1.46 -3.47
N ALA A 32 11.12 -0.93 -3.38
CA ALA A 32 9.92 -1.56 -3.91
C ALA A 32 9.96 -1.67 -5.44
N SER A 33 10.34 -0.59 -6.14
CA SER A 33 10.47 -0.60 -7.61
C SER A 33 11.46 -1.65 -8.07
N GLN A 34 12.65 -1.69 -7.46
CA GLN A 34 13.67 -2.68 -7.79
C GLN A 34 13.18 -4.12 -7.58
N TYR A 35 12.46 -4.38 -6.49
CA TYR A 35 11.89 -5.70 -6.21
C TYR A 35 10.82 -6.08 -7.25
N ASN A 36 9.87 -5.19 -7.52
CA ASN A 36 8.80 -5.45 -8.47
C ASN A 36 9.34 -5.65 -9.89
N GLU A 37 10.28 -4.80 -10.34
CA GLU A 37 10.92 -4.92 -11.66
C GLU A 37 11.73 -6.21 -11.79
N ALA A 38 12.52 -6.57 -10.77
CA ALA A 38 13.35 -7.77 -10.81
C ALA A 38 12.52 -9.06 -10.91
N ASN A 39 11.31 -9.06 -10.34
CA ASN A 39 10.38 -10.19 -10.38
C ASN A 39 9.34 -10.08 -11.51
N GLY A 40 9.33 -8.98 -12.29
CA GLY A 40 8.35 -8.73 -13.34
C GLY A 40 6.92 -8.54 -12.83
N LEU A 41 6.76 -8.07 -11.59
CA LEU A 41 5.47 -7.93 -10.92
C LEU A 41 4.72 -6.69 -11.41
N VAL A 42 3.42 -6.86 -11.63
CA VAL A 42 2.46 -5.80 -11.94
C VAL A 42 1.42 -5.67 -10.83
N ARG A 43 0.65 -4.59 -10.82
CA ARG A 43 -0.31 -4.26 -9.74
C ARG A 43 -1.42 -5.29 -9.54
N SER A 44 -1.67 -6.16 -10.52
CA SER A 44 -2.62 -7.27 -10.42
C SER A 44 -2.07 -8.47 -9.66
N ASP A 45 -0.75 -8.54 -9.44
CA ASP A 45 -0.10 -9.68 -8.81
C ASP A 45 -0.21 -9.62 -7.29
N GLU A 46 -0.29 -10.78 -6.67
CA GLU A 46 -0.40 -10.95 -5.21
C GLU A 46 0.86 -10.47 -4.48
N ASP A 47 2.03 -10.79 -5.03
CA ASP A 47 3.32 -10.44 -4.43
C ASP A 47 3.77 -9.00 -4.71
N PHE A 48 2.93 -8.18 -5.35
CA PHE A 48 3.30 -6.81 -5.70
C PHE A 48 3.57 -5.98 -4.43
N LEU A 49 4.79 -5.48 -4.30
CA LEU A 49 5.21 -4.78 -3.10
C LEU A 49 4.83 -3.30 -3.18
N TYR A 50 3.85 -2.88 -2.37
CA TYR A 50 3.52 -1.46 -2.16
C TYR A 50 4.31 -0.88 -0.99
N THR A 51 4.80 0.36 -1.14
CA THR A 51 5.19 1.15 0.03
C THR A 51 3.94 1.63 0.78
N PRO A 52 4.02 1.92 2.10
CA PRO A 52 2.86 2.43 2.85
C PRO A 52 2.28 3.73 2.27
N GLY A 53 3.14 4.58 1.69
CA GLY A 53 2.72 5.82 1.02
C GLY A 53 1.99 5.55 -0.29
N GLN A 54 2.53 4.63 -1.11
CA GLN A 54 1.88 4.21 -2.35
C GLN A 54 0.54 3.52 -2.08
N ALA A 55 0.48 2.60 -1.12
CA ALA A 55 -0.76 1.93 -0.73
C ALA A 55 -1.84 2.92 -0.28
N ALA A 56 -1.48 3.93 0.52
CA ALA A 56 -2.42 4.96 0.95
C ALA A 56 -2.88 5.86 -0.20
N ALA A 57 -2.01 6.17 -1.16
CA ALA A 57 -2.37 6.94 -2.35
C ALA A 57 -3.34 6.15 -3.24
N THR A 58 -3.01 4.89 -3.56
CA THR A 58 -3.86 3.99 -4.36
C THR A 58 -5.20 3.74 -3.68
N ALA A 59 -5.21 3.48 -2.37
CA ALA A 59 -6.44 3.32 -1.61
C ALA A 59 -7.33 4.56 -1.69
N ARG A 60 -6.76 5.77 -1.58
CA ARG A 60 -7.52 7.02 -1.69
C ARG A 60 -8.12 7.22 -3.09
N GLU A 61 -7.36 6.92 -4.13
CA GLU A 61 -7.83 6.99 -5.52
C GLU A 61 -9.01 6.03 -5.74
N LEU A 62 -8.82 4.75 -5.41
CA LEU A 62 -9.84 3.72 -5.54
C LEU A 62 -11.11 4.03 -4.74
N LEU A 63 -10.96 4.47 -3.49
CA LEU A 63 -12.12 4.85 -2.66
C LEU A 63 -12.82 6.09 -3.22
N GLY A 64 -12.08 6.98 -3.88
CA GLY A 64 -12.63 8.10 -4.62
C GLY A 64 -13.54 7.67 -5.78
N ASP A 65 -13.19 6.61 -6.51
CA ASP A 65 -13.98 6.08 -7.63
C ASP A 65 -15.38 5.60 -7.19
N ILE A 66 -15.52 5.14 -5.94
CA ILE A 66 -16.80 4.73 -5.34
C ILE A 66 -17.48 5.84 -4.53
N GLY A 67 -16.97 7.07 -4.60
CA GLY A 67 -17.54 8.25 -3.93
C GLY A 67 -17.15 8.43 -2.47
N ILE A 68 -16.14 7.71 -1.98
CA ILE A 68 -15.59 7.87 -0.62
C ILE A 68 -14.40 8.82 -0.69
N THR A 69 -14.64 10.10 -0.36
CA THR A 69 -13.57 11.11 -0.32
C THR A 69 -12.84 11.07 1.02
N ILE A 70 -11.54 10.80 0.97
CA ILE A 70 -10.63 10.86 2.13
C ILE A 70 -9.73 12.06 1.96
N ASP A 71 -9.60 12.85 3.03
CA ASP A 71 -8.68 13.98 3.08
C ASP A 71 -7.22 13.56 2.75
N ALA A 72 -6.49 14.42 2.05
CA ALA A 72 -5.13 14.12 1.60
C ALA A 72 -4.16 13.90 2.78
N ASP A 73 -4.39 14.61 3.89
CA ASP A 73 -3.56 14.54 5.10
C ASP A 73 -4.07 13.50 6.11
N ALA A 74 -5.26 12.93 5.88
CA ALA A 74 -5.80 11.87 6.73
C ALA A 74 -5.03 10.55 6.54
N ARG A 75 -4.67 9.93 7.66
CA ARG A 75 -4.09 8.58 7.67
C ARG A 75 -5.17 7.55 7.37
N ILE A 76 -4.90 6.62 6.46
CA ILE A 76 -5.79 5.50 6.18
C ILE A 76 -5.41 4.34 7.10
N LEU A 77 -6.40 3.81 7.82
CA LEU A 77 -6.24 2.64 8.69
C LEU A 77 -7.29 1.59 8.33
N LEU A 78 -6.86 0.34 8.25
CA LEU A 78 -7.77 -0.78 8.13
C LEU A 78 -8.50 -1.05 9.44
N THR A 79 -9.76 -1.45 9.35
CA THR A 79 -10.55 -1.80 10.53
C THR A 79 -11.50 -2.97 10.24
N ASP A 80 -11.77 -3.77 11.27
CA ASP A 80 -12.87 -4.73 11.37
C ASP A 80 -14.11 -4.15 12.09
N MET A 81 -14.02 -2.88 12.51
CA MET A 81 -15.07 -2.14 13.18
C MET A 81 -15.74 -1.16 12.20
N ARG A 82 -16.57 -0.26 12.72
CA ARG A 82 -17.30 0.72 11.90
C ARG A 82 -16.35 1.62 11.09
N PRO A 83 -16.45 1.65 9.75
CA PRO A 83 -15.64 2.52 8.91
C PRO A 83 -16.09 3.97 8.99
N GLY A 84 -15.22 4.87 8.53
CA GLY A 84 -15.50 6.30 8.40
C GLY A 84 -14.45 7.21 9.00
N PRO A 85 -14.70 8.53 8.97
CA PRO A 85 -13.75 9.51 9.45
C PRO A 85 -13.57 9.46 10.97
N LYS A 86 -12.33 9.62 11.39
CA LYS A 86 -11.88 9.82 12.78
C LYS A 86 -10.95 11.04 12.80
N CYS A 87 -10.63 11.55 14.00
CA CYS A 87 -9.72 12.69 14.10
C CYS A 87 -8.36 12.35 13.46
N TRP A 88 -8.07 13.01 12.32
CA TRP A 88 -6.85 12.86 11.52
C TRP A 88 -6.61 11.48 10.88
N SER A 89 -7.62 10.61 10.89
CA SER A 89 -7.57 9.31 10.23
C SER A 89 -8.91 8.93 9.60
N CYS A 90 -8.87 8.02 8.64
CA CYS A 90 -10.04 7.40 8.05
C CYS A 90 -9.94 5.89 8.25
N LEU A 91 -10.97 5.32 8.89
CA LEU A 91 -11.09 3.88 9.05
C LEU A 91 -11.75 3.31 7.80
N VAL A 92 -11.10 2.32 7.19
CA VAL A 92 -11.53 1.67 5.96
C VAL A 92 -11.67 0.18 6.21
N GLU A 93 -12.82 -0.39 5.85
CA GLU A 93 -12.98 -1.84 5.88
C GLU A 93 -12.30 -2.47 4.64
N PRO A 94 -11.63 -3.63 4.77
CA PRO A 94 -11.07 -4.37 3.64
C PRO A 94 -12.06 -4.61 2.49
N SER A 95 -13.32 -4.85 2.81
CA SER A 95 -14.41 -5.05 1.83
C SER A 95 -14.66 -3.82 0.96
N GLN A 96 -14.45 -2.61 1.48
CA GLN A 96 -14.58 -1.36 0.73
C GLN A 96 -13.47 -1.23 -0.30
N LEU A 97 -12.24 -1.63 0.04
CA LEU A 97 -11.12 -1.66 -0.90
C LEU A 97 -11.33 -2.71 -1.99
N ALA A 98 -11.74 -3.93 -1.61
CA ALA A 98 -12.04 -4.98 -2.59
C ALA A 98 -13.14 -4.55 -3.57
N PHE A 99 -14.20 -3.92 -3.05
CA PHE A 99 -15.26 -3.35 -3.89
C PHE A 99 -14.75 -2.23 -4.80
N ALA A 100 -13.92 -1.32 -4.27
CA ALA A 100 -13.33 -0.23 -5.04
C ALA A 100 -12.41 -0.73 -6.16
N CYS A 101 -11.55 -1.71 -5.90
CA CYS A 101 -10.72 -2.36 -6.92
C CYS A 101 -11.58 -2.97 -8.03
N GLU A 102 -12.68 -3.64 -7.67
CA GLU A 102 -13.60 -4.20 -8.65
C GLU A 102 -14.27 -3.12 -9.50
N GLN A 103 -14.75 -2.04 -8.89
CA GLN A 103 -15.33 -0.92 -9.65
C GLN A 103 -14.31 -0.26 -10.57
N HIS A 104 -13.08 -0.06 -10.10
CA HIS A 104 -11.99 0.47 -10.91
C HIS A 104 -11.74 -0.41 -12.14
N ARG A 105 -11.62 -1.72 -11.95
CA ARG A 105 -11.47 -2.69 -13.06
C ARG A 105 -12.61 -2.61 -14.07
N LEU A 106 -13.85 -2.46 -13.62
CA LEU A 106 -15.00 -2.35 -14.51
C LEU A 106 -15.00 -1.05 -15.32
N VAL A 107 -14.45 0.04 -14.78
CA VAL A 107 -14.40 1.36 -15.42
C VAL A 107 -13.18 1.51 -16.34
N THR A 108 -11.99 1.10 -15.89
CA THR A 108 -10.71 1.34 -16.59
C THR A 108 -10.20 0.12 -17.33
N GLY A 109 -10.64 -1.08 -16.94
CA GLY A 109 -10.06 -2.34 -17.39
C GLY A 109 -8.77 -2.73 -16.66
N GLU A 110 -8.23 -1.87 -15.79
CA GLU A 110 -7.02 -2.16 -15.00
C GLU A 110 -7.37 -3.02 -13.78
N SER A 111 -6.67 -4.13 -13.61
CA SER A 111 -6.84 -5.00 -12.44
C SER A 111 -5.80 -4.66 -11.38
N ILE A 112 -6.26 -4.36 -10.17
CA ILE A 112 -5.42 -4.08 -9.01
C ILE A 112 -5.74 -5.11 -7.93
N ASN A 113 -4.71 -5.76 -7.38
CA ASN A 113 -4.90 -6.71 -6.30
C ASN A 113 -5.19 -5.96 -4.98
N PRO A 114 -6.37 -6.16 -4.35
CA PRO A 114 -6.70 -5.50 -3.09
C PRO A 114 -5.87 -6.03 -1.91
N ASP A 115 -5.38 -7.27 -1.95
CA ASP A 115 -4.66 -7.88 -0.83
C ASP A 115 -3.28 -7.26 -0.67
N ALA A 116 -2.57 -7.00 -1.78
CA ALA A 116 -1.30 -6.29 -1.79
C ALA A 116 -1.40 -4.88 -1.16
N ILE A 117 -2.53 -4.18 -1.35
CA ILE A 117 -2.80 -2.89 -0.71
C ILE A 117 -3.05 -3.09 0.78
N GLN A 118 -3.86 -4.08 1.15
CA GLN A 118 -4.22 -4.35 2.53
C GLN A 118 -3.00 -4.73 3.40
N GLU A 119 -2.07 -5.51 2.86
CA GLU A 119 -0.83 -5.88 3.57
C GLU A 119 0.08 -4.67 3.86
N ALA A 120 0.04 -3.66 2.99
CA ALA A 120 0.84 -2.46 3.13
C ALA A 120 0.20 -1.40 4.05
N LEU A 121 -1.12 -1.44 4.25
CA LEU A 121 -1.84 -0.50 5.09
C LEU A 121 -1.80 -0.87 6.59
N PRO A 122 -1.67 0.11 7.50
CA PRO A 122 -1.73 -0.15 8.93
C PRO A 122 -3.16 -0.47 9.41
N TRP A 123 -3.26 -1.32 10.43
CA TRP A 123 -4.51 -1.63 11.14
C TRP A 123 -4.73 -0.70 12.34
N ALA A 124 -6.00 -0.37 12.62
CA ALA A 124 -6.44 0.45 13.74
C ALA A 124 -6.51 -0.31 15.08
#